data_AF-A0A382UD69-F1
#
_entry.id   AF-A0A382UD69-F1
#
_cell.length_a   1.000
_cell.length_b   1.000
_cell.length_c   1.000
_cell.angle_alpha   90.00
_cell.angle_beta   90.00
_cell.angle_gamma   90.00
#
_symmetry.space_group_name_H-M   'P 1'
#
loop_
_entity.id
_entity.type
_entity.pdbx_description
1 polymer ?
#
loop_
_entity_poly.entity_id
_entity_poly.type
_entity_poly.pdbx_seq_one_letter_code
_entity_poly.pdbx_strand_id
1 'polypeptide(L)'
;MNGEWRYYGGDLGSTKYSPIDQIDRDNVGDLQIAWRWKTDNFGPRLDFYYQATPLMVGGVLYTTAGWSRNVVAIDAATGETLWLYRYDEGVRGDRAPVRAAAGRGVSYWTDGQGDERIILVTKGYMLVALNARTGLPIPTFGRQGIVDLYENLNEGLNRPTVEDGQ
;
A
#
# COMPACT_ATOMS: atom_id res chain seq x y z
N MET A 1 -18.36 -11.73 -7.60
CA MET A 1 -17.40 -11.01 -6.72
C MET A 1 -18.11 -10.80 -5.39
N ASN A 2 -17.56 -11.34 -4.30
CA ASN A 2 -18.20 -11.31 -2.98
C ASN A 2 -17.95 -9.98 -2.26
N GLY A 3 -18.09 -8.87 -3.00
CA GLY A 3 -17.84 -7.52 -2.50
C GLY A 3 -16.38 -7.09 -2.34
N GLU A 4 -15.43 -7.91 -2.76
CA GLU A 4 -13.99 -7.61 -2.70
C GLU A 4 -13.56 -6.53 -3.70
N TRP A 5 -12.48 -5.82 -3.36
CA TRP A 5 -11.87 -4.75 -4.17
C TRP A 5 -10.38 -5.04 -4.35
N ARG A 6 -10.06 -6.08 -5.14
CA ARG A 6 -8.69 -6.61 -5.29
C ARG A 6 -7.76 -5.74 -6.14
N TYR A 7 -8.31 -4.82 -6.93
CA TYR A 7 -7.58 -3.96 -7.84
C TYR A 7 -7.86 -2.49 -7.52
N TYR A 8 -6.89 -1.60 -7.78
CA TYR A 8 -7.07 -0.16 -7.57
C TYR A 8 -8.34 0.39 -8.25
N GLY A 9 -8.65 -0.09 -9.46
CA GLY A 9 -9.82 0.29 -10.23
C GLY A 9 -11.07 -0.57 -10.02
N GLY A 10 -11.12 -1.42 -8.98
CA GLY A 10 -12.20 -2.39 -8.74
C GLY A 10 -11.98 -3.71 -9.48
N ASP A 11 -11.73 -3.63 -10.80
CA ASP A 11 -11.37 -4.77 -11.66
C ASP A 11 -10.18 -4.45 -12.58
N LEU A 12 -9.77 -5.42 -13.39
CA LEU A 12 -8.69 -5.27 -14.37
C LEU A 12 -9.01 -4.24 -15.47
N GLY A 13 -10.29 -3.99 -15.75
CA GLY A 13 -10.76 -2.97 -16.68
C GLY A 13 -10.84 -1.57 -16.07
N SER A 14 -10.59 -1.43 -14.77
CA SER A 14 -10.73 -0.20 -14.01
C SER A 14 -12.13 0.44 -14.07
N THR A 15 -13.19 -0.38 -14.07
CA THR A 15 -14.57 0.10 -14.15
C THR A 15 -15.01 0.93 -12.95
N LYS A 16 -14.38 0.73 -11.78
CA LYS A 16 -14.78 1.28 -10.48
C LYS A 16 -16.22 0.93 -10.10
N TYR A 17 -16.71 -0.21 -10.57
CA TYR A 17 -18.07 -0.70 -10.32
C TYR A 17 -18.09 -1.79 -9.25
N SER A 18 -19.09 -1.75 -8.38
CA SER A 18 -19.42 -2.83 -7.44
C SER A 18 -20.82 -3.37 -7.76
N PRO A 19 -21.00 -4.70 -7.88
CA PRO A 19 -22.32 -5.29 -8.04
C PRO A 19 -23.11 -5.40 -6.73
N ILE A 20 -22.54 -5.01 -5.58
CA ILE A 20 -23.24 -5.03 -4.28
C ILE A 20 -24.36 -3.99 -4.28
N ASP A 21 -25.55 -4.40 -3.83
CA ASP A 21 -26.77 -3.61 -3.80
C ASP A 21 -27.36 -3.44 -2.38
N GLN A 22 -26.66 -3.91 -1.34
CA GLN A 22 -27.11 -3.75 0.06
C GLN A 22 -27.34 -2.28 0.44
N ILE A 23 -26.52 -1.36 -0.12
CA ILE A 23 -26.70 0.08 0.03
C ILE A 23 -27.24 0.61 -1.29
N ASP A 24 -28.39 1.27 -1.22
CA ASP A 24 -29.11 1.77 -2.38
C ASP A 24 -29.68 3.18 -2.13
N ARG A 25 -30.51 3.67 -3.06
CA ARG A 25 -31.10 5.01 -2.97
C ARG A 25 -32.08 5.17 -1.82
N ASP A 26 -32.67 4.07 -1.37
CA ASP A 26 -33.74 4.07 -0.37
C ASP A 26 -33.16 4.04 1.04
N ASN A 27 -31.96 3.48 1.24
CA ASN A 27 -31.34 3.32 2.56
C ASN A 27 -30.02 4.09 2.79
N VAL A 28 -29.44 4.74 1.77
CA VAL A 28 -28.17 5.49 1.92
C VAL A 28 -28.22 6.59 2.99
N GLY A 29 -29.41 7.13 3.28
CA GLY A 29 -29.64 8.13 4.32
C GLY A 29 -29.39 7.61 5.74
N ASP A 30 -29.40 6.30 5.95
CA ASP A 30 -29.26 5.66 7.26
C ASP A 30 -27.81 5.26 7.58
N LEU A 31 -26.86 5.57 6.70
CA LEU A 31 -25.46 5.19 6.89
C LEU A 31 -24.85 5.84 8.13
N GLN A 32 -24.16 5.01 8.89
CA GLN A 32 -23.39 5.43 10.06
C GLN A 32 -21.94 5.00 9.90
N ILE A 33 -21.05 5.71 10.59
CA ILE A 33 -19.64 5.36 10.61
C ILE A 33 -19.46 4.12 11.47
N ALA A 34 -19.07 3.00 10.84
CA ALA A 34 -18.76 1.77 11.55
C ALA A 34 -17.49 1.91 12.41
N TRP A 35 -16.42 2.48 11.84
CA TRP A 35 -15.17 2.73 12.55
C TRP A 35 -14.34 3.80 11.82
N ARG A 36 -13.29 4.28 12.49
CA ARG A 36 -12.28 5.19 11.91
C ARG A 36 -10.89 4.66 12.19
N TRP A 37 -10.05 4.64 11.17
CA TRP A 37 -8.63 4.29 11.28
C TRP A 37 -7.77 5.52 10.95
N LYS A 38 -6.69 5.74 11.68
CA LYS A 38 -5.87 6.97 11.58
C LYS A 38 -4.45 6.68 11.10
N THR A 39 -3.99 7.50 10.16
CA THR A 39 -2.64 7.45 9.57
C THR A 39 -1.62 8.36 10.28
N ASP A 40 -2.04 9.10 11.30
CA ASP A 40 -1.27 10.19 11.92
C ASP A 40 0.03 9.74 12.60
N ASN A 41 0.11 8.47 13.02
CA ASN A 41 1.29 7.88 13.66
C ASN A 41 2.23 7.10 12.70
N PHE A 42 2.16 7.36 11.40
CA PHE A 42 2.90 6.60 10.37
C PHE A 42 3.94 7.42 9.61
N GLY A 43 4.75 8.17 10.35
CA GLY A 43 5.90 8.90 9.83
C GLY A 43 6.29 10.06 10.74
N PRO A 44 7.39 10.77 10.43
CA PRO A 44 7.87 11.90 11.25
C PRO A 44 6.98 13.15 11.13
N ARG A 45 6.03 13.16 10.19
CA ARG A 45 5.13 14.28 9.93
C ARG A 45 3.74 13.75 9.55
N LEU A 46 2.73 14.56 9.81
CA LEU A 46 1.38 14.30 9.32
C LEU A 46 1.36 14.36 7.79
N ASP A 47 0.64 13.42 7.19
CA ASP A 47 0.32 13.46 5.77
C ASP A 47 -1.13 13.91 5.60
N PHE A 48 -1.31 15.04 4.93
CA PHE A 48 -2.63 15.61 4.63
C PHE A 48 -3.12 15.25 3.22
N TYR A 49 -2.30 14.56 2.42
CA TYR A 49 -2.56 14.27 1.00
C TYR A 49 -2.67 12.77 0.76
N TYR A 50 -3.64 12.14 1.41
CA TYR A 50 -3.86 10.71 1.31
C TYR A 50 -4.71 10.36 0.08
N GLN A 51 -4.11 9.66 -0.88
CA GLN A 51 -4.71 9.33 -2.18
C GLN A 51 -4.84 7.82 -2.43
N ALA A 52 -4.53 7.00 -1.43
CA ALA A 52 -4.61 5.57 -1.54
C ALA A 52 -6.07 5.10 -1.56
N THR A 53 -6.38 4.17 -2.47
CA THR A 53 -7.60 3.37 -2.40
C THR A 53 -7.23 2.05 -1.75
N PRO A 54 -7.75 1.73 -0.55
CA PRO A 54 -7.49 0.44 0.08
C PRO A 54 -7.95 -0.70 -0.82
N LEU A 55 -7.16 -1.77 -0.89
CA LEU A 55 -7.60 -3.02 -1.49
C LEU A 55 -8.31 -3.86 -0.43
N MET A 56 -9.43 -4.49 -0.78
CA MET A 56 -10.12 -5.44 0.10
C MET A 56 -9.98 -6.84 -0.48
N VAL A 57 -9.30 -7.74 0.25
CA VAL A 57 -9.09 -9.13 -0.14
C VAL A 57 -9.32 -10.03 1.07
N GLY A 58 -10.24 -10.98 0.98
CA GLY A 58 -10.50 -11.95 2.04
C GLY A 58 -10.90 -11.31 3.38
N GLY A 59 -11.59 -10.17 3.36
CA GLY A 59 -11.98 -9.43 4.57
C GLY A 59 -10.87 -8.56 5.19
N VAL A 60 -9.72 -8.46 4.54
CA VAL A 60 -8.60 -7.62 4.98
C VAL A 60 -8.44 -6.43 4.05
N LEU A 61 -8.33 -5.23 4.62
CA LEU A 61 -7.98 -4.01 3.93
C LEU A 61 -6.45 -3.83 3.92
N TYR A 62 -5.90 -3.61 2.74
CA TYR A 62 -4.48 -3.30 2.55
C TYR A 62 -4.32 -1.91 1.97
N THR A 63 -3.53 -1.06 2.63
CA THR A 63 -3.27 0.30 2.16
C THR A 63 -1.91 0.80 2.64
N THR A 64 -1.41 1.86 2.02
CA THR A 64 -0.23 2.58 2.51
C THR A 64 -0.61 3.48 3.68
N ALA A 65 0.30 3.94 4.52
CA ALA A 65 -0.02 4.76 5.68
C ALA A 65 1.06 5.82 5.94
N GLY A 66 0.57 7.05 6.13
CA GLY A 66 1.36 8.20 6.56
C GLY A 66 2.46 8.62 5.60
N TRP A 67 3.28 9.56 6.10
CA TRP A 67 4.32 10.23 5.33
C TRP A 67 5.40 9.29 4.80
N SER A 68 5.63 8.15 5.47
CA SER A 68 6.68 7.20 5.11
C SER A 68 6.22 6.09 4.16
N ARG A 69 4.96 6.09 3.69
CA ARG A 69 4.37 5.01 2.87
C ARG A 69 4.51 3.62 3.50
N ASN A 70 4.32 3.54 4.83
CA ASN A 70 4.24 2.26 5.51
C ASN A 70 3.08 1.44 4.93
N VAL A 71 3.08 0.12 5.05
CA VAL A 71 1.93 -0.71 4.62
C VAL A 71 1.22 -1.24 5.83
N VAL A 72 -0.10 -1.17 5.82
CA VAL A 72 -0.95 -1.71 6.88
C VAL A 72 -1.94 -2.72 6.31
N ALA A 73 -2.14 -3.79 7.06
CA ALA A 73 -3.31 -4.65 6.93
C ALA A 73 -4.27 -4.37 8.08
N ILE A 74 -5.55 -4.24 7.76
CA ILE A 74 -6.60 -3.87 8.68
C ILE A 74 -7.76 -4.86 8.51
N ASP A 75 -8.32 -5.38 9.60
CA ASP A 75 -9.55 -6.13 9.54
C ASP A 75 -10.69 -5.21 9.05
N ALA A 76 -11.36 -5.58 7.95
CA ALA A 76 -12.36 -4.72 7.33
C ALA A 76 -13.62 -4.53 8.20
N ALA A 77 -13.94 -5.50 9.04
CA ALA A 77 -15.13 -5.47 9.88
C ALA A 77 -14.89 -4.64 11.15
N THR A 78 -13.73 -4.77 11.77
CA THR A 78 -13.45 -4.16 13.09
C THR A 78 -12.61 -2.90 13.03
N GLY A 79 -11.82 -2.71 11.97
CA GLY A 79 -10.82 -1.64 11.89
C GLY A 79 -9.52 -1.93 12.68
N GLU A 80 -9.35 -3.15 13.20
CA GLU A 80 -8.13 -3.58 13.90
C GLU A 80 -6.94 -3.67 12.93
N THR A 81 -5.77 -3.17 13.35
CA THR A 81 -4.53 -3.33 12.55
C THR A 81 -3.95 -4.72 12.77
N LEU A 82 -3.96 -5.54 11.73
CA LEU A 82 -3.47 -6.93 11.77
C LEU A 82 -1.94 -6.98 11.70
N TRP A 83 -1.36 -6.21 10.79
CA TRP A 83 0.09 -6.07 10.68
C TRP A 83 0.48 -4.72 10.07
N LEU A 84 1.73 -4.34 10.32
CA LEU A 84 2.36 -3.13 9.82
C LEU A 84 3.74 -3.46 9.27
N TYR A 85 4.00 -3.05 8.03
CA TYR A 85 5.33 -3.05 7.45
C TYR A 85 5.89 -1.62 7.37
N ARG A 86 7.10 -1.44 7.88
CA ARG A 86 7.89 -0.22 7.78
C ARG A 86 9.19 -0.53 7.08
N TYR A 87 9.62 0.36 6.21
CA TYR A 87 10.92 0.28 5.57
C TYR A 87 11.64 1.62 5.72
N ASP A 88 12.74 1.59 6.47
CA ASP A 88 13.58 2.76 6.66
C ASP A 88 14.59 2.84 5.52
N GLU A 89 14.37 3.81 4.63
CA GLU A 89 15.25 4.08 3.48
C GLU A 89 16.39 5.04 3.84
N GLY A 90 16.46 5.51 5.10
CA GLY A 90 17.41 6.52 5.56
C GLY A 90 17.38 7.78 4.67
N VAL A 91 18.57 8.30 4.37
CA VAL A 91 18.76 9.53 3.57
C VAL A 91 18.08 9.44 2.19
N ARG A 92 17.98 8.25 1.61
CA ARG A 92 17.29 8.03 0.33
C ARG A 92 15.80 8.33 0.44
N GLY A 93 15.15 7.90 1.52
CA GLY A 93 13.75 8.21 1.80
C GLY A 93 13.53 9.69 2.10
N ASP A 94 14.47 10.32 2.81
CA ASP A 94 14.41 11.74 3.18
C ASP A 94 14.57 12.68 1.97
N ARG A 95 15.41 12.30 1.00
CA ARG A 95 15.65 13.07 -0.23
C ARG A 95 14.63 12.77 -1.33
N ALA A 96 13.71 11.83 -1.12
CA ALA A 96 12.68 11.52 -2.09
C ALA A 96 11.76 12.74 -2.33
N PRO A 97 11.30 12.98 -3.58
CA PRO A 97 10.48 14.15 -3.90
C PRO A 97 9.24 14.29 -3.00
N VAL A 98 8.93 15.50 -2.55
CA VAL A 98 7.80 15.81 -1.64
C VAL A 98 6.43 15.38 -2.18
N ARG A 99 6.25 15.36 -3.52
CA ARG A 99 5.03 14.83 -4.17
C ARG A 99 4.89 13.31 -4.05
N ALA A 100 5.86 12.64 -3.44
CA ALA A 100 5.86 11.22 -3.11
C ALA A 100 5.37 10.92 -1.68
N ALA A 101 4.42 11.70 -1.13
CA ALA A 101 3.66 11.31 0.08
C ALA A 101 2.87 9.99 -0.15
N ALA A 102 1.94 9.57 0.73
CA ALA A 102 1.34 8.20 0.89
C ALA A 102 1.21 7.25 -0.32
N GLY A 103 1.24 7.74 -1.57
CA GLY A 103 1.27 6.96 -2.79
C GLY A 103 -0.15 6.71 -3.26
N ARG A 104 -0.29 5.92 -4.33
CA ARG A 104 -1.62 5.53 -4.85
C ARG A 104 -2.11 4.21 -4.24
N GLY A 105 -1.58 3.83 -3.07
CA GLY A 105 -1.86 2.57 -2.39
C GLY A 105 -0.92 1.45 -2.83
N VAL A 106 -1.39 0.22 -2.66
CA VAL A 106 -0.67 -1.03 -2.93
C VAL A 106 -1.31 -1.79 -4.09
N SER A 107 -0.63 -2.84 -4.56
CA SER A 107 -1.17 -3.84 -5.48
C SER A 107 -1.22 -5.20 -4.80
N TYR A 108 -2.17 -6.04 -5.20
CA TYR A 108 -2.28 -7.42 -4.74
C TYR A 108 -1.97 -8.38 -5.90
N TRP A 109 -1.26 -9.46 -5.60
CA TRP A 109 -0.98 -10.55 -6.55
C TRP A 109 -1.18 -11.90 -5.86
N THR A 110 -1.64 -12.89 -6.63
CA THR A 110 -1.71 -14.28 -6.18
C THR A 110 -1.48 -15.25 -7.33
N ASP A 111 -0.91 -16.42 -7.03
CA ASP A 111 -0.82 -17.56 -7.94
C ASP A 111 -2.10 -18.43 -7.97
N GLY A 112 -3.06 -18.14 -7.09
CA GLY A 112 -4.27 -18.94 -6.91
C GLY A 112 -4.04 -20.28 -6.19
N GLN A 113 -2.83 -20.56 -5.73
CA GLN A 113 -2.42 -21.79 -5.02
C GLN A 113 -1.98 -21.53 -3.57
N GLY A 114 -2.12 -20.29 -3.10
CA GLY A 114 -1.88 -19.89 -1.72
C GLY A 114 -0.73 -18.90 -1.53
N ASP A 115 -0.01 -18.56 -2.59
CA ASP A 115 0.89 -17.42 -2.57
C ASP A 115 0.08 -16.14 -2.80
N GLU A 116 0.09 -15.25 -1.81
CA GLU A 116 -0.65 -14.01 -1.82
C GLU A 116 0.28 -12.90 -1.36
N ARG A 117 0.39 -11.85 -2.18
CA ARG A 117 1.41 -10.82 -2.02
C ARG A 117 0.80 -9.42 -2.09
N ILE A 118 1.30 -8.55 -1.24
CA ILE A 118 1.09 -7.10 -1.32
C ILE A 118 2.36 -6.48 -1.88
N ILE A 119 2.21 -5.67 -2.91
CA ILE A 119 3.31 -5.05 -3.64
C ILE A 119 3.17 -3.54 -3.56
N LEU A 120 4.26 -2.84 -3.26
CA LEU A 120 4.29 -1.38 -3.24
C LEU A 120 5.59 -0.81 -3.81
N VAL A 121 5.53 0.46 -4.19
CA VAL A 121 6.73 1.27 -4.43
C VAL A 121 6.87 2.26 -3.28
N THR A 122 8.01 2.20 -2.58
CA THR A 122 8.36 3.10 -1.47
C THR A 122 8.60 4.53 -1.98
N LYS A 123 8.95 5.45 -1.08
CA LYS A 123 9.24 6.83 -1.47
C LYS A 123 10.55 6.94 -2.21
N GLY A 124 11.56 6.22 -1.73
CA GLY A 124 12.86 6.09 -2.37
C GLY A 124 12.86 5.17 -3.58
N TYR A 125 11.71 4.81 -4.16
CA TYR A 125 11.62 3.99 -5.36
C TYR A 125 12.20 2.57 -5.21
N MET A 126 11.97 1.96 -4.06
CA MET A 126 12.14 0.52 -3.89
C MET A 126 10.81 -0.18 -4.18
N LEU A 127 10.84 -1.20 -5.04
CA LEU A 127 9.71 -2.11 -5.23
C LEU A 127 9.80 -3.22 -4.19
N VAL A 128 8.79 -3.32 -3.34
CA VAL A 128 8.76 -4.26 -2.22
C VAL A 128 7.61 -5.24 -2.41
N ALA A 129 7.87 -6.53 -2.17
CA ALA A 129 6.84 -7.58 -2.13
C ALA A 129 6.75 -8.18 -0.73
N LEU A 130 5.54 -8.18 -0.17
CA LEU A 130 5.22 -8.67 1.17
C LEU A 130 4.25 -9.84 1.08
N ASN A 131 4.36 -10.81 1.97
CA ASN A 131 3.33 -11.81 2.18
C ASN A 131 2.05 -11.12 2.70
N ALA A 132 0.90 -11.33 2.05
CA ALA A 132 -0.34 -10.63 2.40
C ALA A 132 -0.88 -10.96 3.80
N ARG A 133 -0.56 -12.15 4.33
CA ARG A 133 -1.04 -12.59 5.65
C ARG A 133 -0.17 -12.08 6.79
N THR A 134 1.14 -11.99 6.58
CA THR A 134 2.10 -11.69 7.65
C THR A 134 2.74 -10.31 7.55
N GLY A 135 2.69 -9.66 6.38
CA GLY A 135 3.41 -8.42 6.11
C GLY A 135 4.93 -8.58 5.99
N LEU A 136 5.46 -9.82 6.03
CA LEU A 136 6.89 -10.07 5.90
C LEU A 136 7.35 -10.00 4.44
N PRO A 137 8.55 -9.45 4.16
CA PRO A 137 9.12 -9.46 2.81
C PRO A 137 9.25 -10.87 2.23
N ILE A 138 8.97 -11.01 0.93
CA ILE A 138 9.13 -12.29 0.20
C ILE A 138 10.61 -12.50 -0.12
N PRO A 139 11.33 -13.45 0.51
CA PRO A 139 12.79 -13.52 0.39
C PRO A 139 13.29 -13.78 -1.03
N THR A 140 12.47 -14.43 -1.85
CA THR A 140 12.78 -14.79 -3.24
C THR A 140 12.46 -13.69 -4.25
N PHE A 141 11.90 -12.55 -3.82
CA PHE A 141 11.63 -11.41 -4.69
C PHE A 141 12.79 -10.41 -4.64
N GLY A 142 13.44 -10.16 -5.78
CA GLY A 142 14.59 -9.26 -5.83
C GLY A 142 15.71 -9.67 -4.86
N ARG A 143 16.23 -8.70 -4.11
CA ARG A 143 17.15 -8.93 -2.99
C ARG A 143 16.35 -8.87 -1.68
N GLN A 144 16.05 -10.04 -1.12
CA GLN A 144 15.36 -10.18 0.18
C GLN A 144 13.99 -9.45 0.26
N GLY A 145 13.21 -9.50 -0.82
CA GLY A 145 11.89 -8.88 -0.90
C GLY A 145 11.86 -7.49 -1.54
N ILE A 146 13.01 -6.99 -1.99
CA ILE A 146 13.18 -5.62 -2.47
C ILE A 146 13.92 -5.58 -3.81
N VAL A 147 13.42 -4.77 -4.73
CA VAL A 147 14.10 -4.41 -5.99
C VAL A 147 14.33 -2.90 -5.98
N ASP A 148 15.57 -2.48 -6.22
CA ASP A 148 15.88 -1.07 -6.41
C ASP A 148 15.50 -0.66 -7.84
N LEU A 149 14.48 0.19 -7.98
CA LEU A 149 14.00 0.63 -9.29
C LEU A 149 14.95 1.59 -9.99
N TYR A 150 16.03 2.06 -9.35
CA TYR A 150 17.11 2.82 -9.99
C TYR A 150 18.29 1.94 -10.40
N GLU A 151 18.32 0.67 -9.99
CA GLU A 151 19.36 -0.27 -10.41
C GLU A 151 19.32 -0.38 -11.94
N ASN A 152 20.45 -0.10 -12.60
CA ASN A 152 20.62 -0.10 -14.05
C ASN A 152 19.89 0.99 -14.87
N LEU A 153 19.31 2.01 -14.23
CA LEU A 153 18.98 3.26 -14.93
C LEU A 153 20.24 4.12 -15.06
N ASN A 154 20.62 4.44 -16.31
CA ASN A 154 21.80 5.22 -16.69
C ASN A 154 21.99 6.51 -15.86
N GLU A 155 23.24 6.93 -15.70
CA GLU A 155 23.79 7.98 -14.80
C GLU A 155 23.25 9.42 -14.95
N GLY A 156 22.13 9.64 -15.67
CA GLY A 156 21.54 10.97 -15.88
C GLY A 156 20.37 11.32 -14.95
N LEU A 157 19.87 10.37 -14.16
CA LEU A 157 18.80 10.62 -13.18
C LEU A 157 19.44 10.84 -11.82
N ASN A 158 19.16 11.99 -11.19
CA ASN A 158 19.54 12.26 -9.80
C ASN A 158 18.96 11.17 -8.90
N ARG A 159 19.77 10.13 -8.62
CA ARG A 159 19.44 9.12 -7.64
C ARG A 159 19.31 9.83 -6.30
N PRO A 160 18.26 9.57 -5.50
CA PRO A 160 18.28 9.90 -4.08
C PRO A 160 19.28 8.96 -3.39
N THR A 161 20.58 9.14 -3.63
CA THR A 161 21.63 8.34 -3.04
C THR A 161 21.95 8.82 -1.63
N VAL A 162 22.22 7.86 -0.75
CA VAL A 162 23.20 8.02 0.32
C VAL A 162 24.55 8.11 -0.40
N GLU A 163 25.37 9.14 -0.14
CA GLU A 163 26.75 9.07 -0.61
C GLU A 163 27.37 7.81 0.01
N ASP A 164 27.70 6.81 -0.81
CA ASP A 164 28.56 5.72 -0.38
C ASP A 164 29.91 6.33 -0.01
N GLY A 165 30.15 6.51 1.28
CA GLY A 165 31.32 7.26 1.74
C GLY A 165 31.59 7.19 3.24
N GLN A 166 32.17 6.05 3.65
CA GLN A 166 33.01 5.82 4.84
C GLN A 166 32.37 5.77 6.23
#